data_AF-A0A8T9BR38-F1
#
_entry.id   AF-A0A8T9BR38-F1
#
_cell.length_a   1.000
_cell.length_b   1.000
_cell.length_c   1.000
_cell.angle_alpha   90.00
_cell.angle_beta   90.00
_cell.angle_gamma   90.00
#
_symmetry.space_group_name_H-M   'P 1'
#
loop_
_entity.id
_entity.type
_entity.pdbx_description
1 polymer ?
#
loop_
_entity_poly.entity_id
_entity_poly.type
_entity_poly.pdbx_seq_one_letter_code
_entity_poly.pdbx_strand_id
1 'polypeptide(L)'
;SNPSKYDSSRVIYHDASFVAIHDLYPKSSVHTLLLPRSAKLNLLHPLDAFNDAAFLAEVRAEAAKLKYIVAKDLQRRYGRFSKQDEKREAVLNGEVDADELPVGRDWEKEVLVGVHAGPSMNHLHVHVLSADRYSECVKHRKHYNSFATDFFVGLEEFPVTEEEMRRRRSVLKQDVKCWRCGQNFGNKFKKLKEHLALEFEAWKKE
;
A
#
# COMPACT_ATOMS: atom_id res chain seq x y z
N SER A 1 7.40 -7.91 21.12
CA SER A 1 8.75 -8.08 20.56
C SER A 1 9.50 -6.74 20.63
N ASN A 2 10.84 -6.73 20.61
CA ASN A 2 11.65 -5.50 20.61
C ASN A 2 12.07 -5.15 19.16
N PRO A 3 11.49 -4.10 18.53
CA PRO A 3 11.76 -3.77 17.14
C PRO A 3 13.20 -3.32 16.87
N SER A 4 13.89 -2.76 17.87
CA SER A 4 15.26 -2.24 17.73
C SER A 4 16.33 -3.31 17.51
N LYS A 5 15.95 -4.60 17.52
CA LYS A 5 16.83 -5.74 17.19
C LYS A 5 16.89 -6.04 15.68
N TYR A 6 16.03 -5.41 14.88
CA TYR A 6 15.98 -5.61 13.44
C TYR A 6 16.58 -4.40 12.72
N ASP A 7 17.24 -4.66 11.59
CA ASP A 7 17.81 -3.60 10.77
C ASP A 7 16.74 -2.86 9.94
N SER A 8 17.15 -1.76 9.30
CA SER A 8 16.28 -0.87 8.54
C SER A 8 15.68 -1.50 7.28
N SER A 9 16.21 -2.64 6.79
CA SER A 9 15.60 -3.39 5.69
C SER A 9 14.31 -4.09 6.09
N ARG A 10 14.08 -4.25 7.41
CA ARG A 10 12.89 -4.89 7.96
C ARG A 10 11.99 -3.92 8.70
N VAL A 11 12.56 -3.08 9.57
CA VAL A 11 11.81 -2.08 10.36
C VAL A 11 12.11 -0.70 9.81
N ILE A 12 11.08 0.00 9.34
CA ILE A 12 11.20 1.35 8.80
C ILE A 12 11.37 2.35 9.94
N TYR A 13 10.47 2.27 10.92
CA TYR A 13 10.52 3.02 12.16
C TYR A 13 9.64 2.37 13.23
N HIS A 14 9.80 2.81 14.48
CA HIS A 14 8.91 2.44 15.57
C HIS A 14 8.89 3.52 16.66
N ASP A 15 7.77 3.62 17.36
CA ASP A 15 7.62 4.42 18.57
C ASP A 15 6.94 3.60 19.68
N ALA A 16 6.49 4.21 20.77
CA ALA A 16 5.83 3.49 21.86
C ALA A 16 4.52 2.78 21.43
N SER A 17 3.81 3.33 20.44
CA SER A 17 2.47 2.93 20.04
C SER A 17 2.47 2.06 18.78
N PHE A 18 3.38 2.28 17.83
CA PHE A 18 3.37 1.67 16.51
C PHE A 18 4.75 1.17 16.06
N VAL A 19 4.71 0.24 15.10
CA VAL A 19 5.87 -0.18 14.32
C VAL A 19 5.50 -0.25 12.85
N ALA A 20 6.32 0.35 12.00
CA ALA A 20 6.21 0.25 10.55
C ALA A 20 7.29 -0.69 10.02
N ILE A 21 6.89 -1.67 9.22
CA ILE A 21 7.78 -2.69 8.66
C ILE A 21 7.58 -2.85 7.16
N HIS A 22 8.59 -3.37 6.48
CA HIS A 22 8.43 -3.89 5.12
C HIS A 22 7.66 -5.22 5.16
N ASP A 23 6.68 -5.40 4.26
CA ASP A 23 6.04 -6.70 4.06
C ASP A 23 7.06 -7.67 3.46
N LEU A 24 7.22 -8.86 4.05
CA LEU A 24 8.18 -9.86 3.60
C LEU A 24 7.84 -10.45 2.22
N TYR A 25 6.57 -10.39 1.83
CA TYR A 25 6.04 -10.89 0.56
C TYR A 25 5.25 -9.77 -0.13
N PRO A 26 5.91 -8.68 -0.56
CA PRO A 26 5.25 -7.46 -1.02
C PRO A 26 4.32 -7.74 -2.21
N LYS A 27 3.13 -7.14 -2.23
CA LYS A 27 2.11 -7.38 -3.29
C LYS A 27 2.07 -6.25 -4.32
N SER A 28 2.98 -5.29 -4.19
CA SER A 28 3.23 -4.17 -5.08
C SER A 28 4.72 -3.81 -4.98
N SER A 29 5.18 -2.89 -5.81
CA SER A 29 6.61 -2.52 -5.86
C SER A 29 7.15 -1.97 -4.53
N VAL A 30 6.31 -1.30 -3.76
CA VAL A 30 6.53 -0.97 -2.34
C VAL A 30 5.32 -1.45 -1.55
N HIS A 31 5.57 -2.24 -0.50
CA HIS A 31 4.53 -2.72 0.40
C HIS A 31 5.05 -2.74 1.83
N THR A 32 4.36 -2.02 2.69
CA THR A 32 4.69 -1.86 4.11
C THR A 32 3.46 -2.13 4.96
N LEU A 33 3.70 -2.43 6.23
CA LEU A 33 2.68 -2.70 7.21
C LEU A 33 2.89 -1.78 8.41
N LEU A 34 1.81 -1.14 8.87
CA LEU A 34 1.75 -0.44 10.15
C LEU A 34 1.02 -1.31 11.17
N LEU A 35 1.68 -1.59 12.30
CA LEU A 35 1.13 -2.44 13.35
C LEU A 35 1.10 -1.69 14.69
N PRO A 36 -0.01 -1.74 15.45
CA PRO A 36 -0.03 -1.27 16.81
C PRO A 36 0.79 -2.21 17.72
N ARG A 37 1.47 -1.63 18.70
CA ARG A 37 2.29 -2.36 19.68
C ARG A 37 1.52 -2.75 20.93
N SER A 38 0.36 -2.15 21.16
CA SER A 38 -0.50 -2.43 22.32
C SER A 38 -1.02 -3.88 22.28
N ALA A 39 -0.78 -4.64 23.35
CA ALA A 39 -1.26 -6.02 23.49
C ALA A 39 -2.80 -6.12 23.55
N LYS A 40 -3.50 -5.02 23.85
CA LYS A 40 -4.96 -4.98 23.86
C LYS A 40 -5.57 -4.82 22.47
N LEU A 41 -4.83 -4.17 21.56
CA LEU A 41 -5.33 -3.77 20.24
C LEU A 41 -4.76 -4.66 19.12
N ASN A 42 -3.55 -5.19 19.32
CA ASN A 42 -2.82 -5.88 18.27
C ASN A 42 -3.46 -7.20 17.82
N LEU A 43 -4.37 -7.82 18.58
CA LEU A 43 -5.07 -9.05 18.19
C LEU A 43 -6.54 -8.82 17.85
N LEU A 44 -7.00 -7.56 17.86
CA LEU A 44 -8.36 -7.23 17.45
C LEU A 44 -8.51 -7.32 15.94
N HIS A 45 -9.67 -7.79 15.49
CA HIS A 45 -10.06 -7.67 14.10
C HIS A 45 -10.19 -6.18 13.74
N PRO A 46 -9.81 -5.74 12.51
CA PRO A 46 -9.86 -4.32 12.14
C PRO A 46 -11.23 -3.66 12.36
N LEU A 47 -12.31 -4.40 12.12
CA LEU A 47 -13.67 -3.93 12.38
C LEU A 47 -13.87 -3.55 13.85
N ASP A 48 -13.44 -4.40 14.78
CA ASP A 48 -13.62 -4.15 16.22
C ASP A 48 -12.66 -3.06 16.71
N ALA A 49 -11.41 -3.09 16.23
CA ALA A 49 -10.40 -2.12 16.62
C ALA A 49 -10.77 -0.70 16.21
N PHE A 50 -11.30 -0.51 15.00
CA PHE A 50 -11.62 0.81 14.44
C PHE A 50 -13.00 1.34 14.82
N ASN A 51 -13.75 0.63 15.67
CA ASN A 51 -14.94 1.20 16.33
C ASN A 51 -14.55 2.21 17.43
N ASP A 52 -13.32 2.14 17.96
CA ASP A 52 -12.77 3.17 18.82
C ASP A 52 -12.28 4.34 17.94
N ALA A 53 -13.02 5.46 17.99
CA ALA A 53 -12.74 6.64 17.19
C ALA A 53 -11.39 7.30 17.52
N ALA A 54 -10.94 7.23 18.78
CA ALA A 54 -9.66 7.79 19.19
C ALA A 54 -8.52 6.95 18.60
N PHE A 55 -8.62 5.63 18.72
CA PHE A 55 -7.63 4.73 18.13
C PHE A 55 -7.61 4.84 16.59
N LEU A 56 -8.77 4.91 15.93
CA LEU A 56 -8.84 5.11 14.48
C LEU A 56 -8.17 6.43 14.05
N ALA A 57 -8.35 7.51 14.81
CA ALA A 57 -7.69 8.78 14.53
C ALA A 57 -6.16 8.69 14.68
N GLU A 58 -5.66 8.02 15.72
CA GLU A 58 -4.22 7.76 15.90
C GLU A 58 -3.65 6.93 14.73
N VAL A 59 -4.34 5.85 14.34
CA VAL A 59 -3.93 5.00 13.23
C VAL A 59 -3.91 5.77 11.91
N ARG A 60 -4.88 6.66 11.67
CA ARG A 60 -4.91 7.52 10.48
C ARG A 60 -3.73 8.50 10.44
N ALA A 61 -3.45 9.16 11.56
CA ALA A 61 -2.31 10.07 11.65
C ALA A 61 -0.98 9.32 11.41
N GLU A 62 -0.85 8.13 11.98
CA GLU A 62 0.36 7.33 11.82
C GLU A 62 0.50 6.74 10.41
N ALA A 63 -0.60 6.28 9.82
CA ALA A 63 -0.63 5.79 8.45
C ALA A 63 -0.33 6.91 7.43
N ALA A 64 -0.71 8.16 7.71
CA ALA A 64 -0.35 9.31 6.87
C ALA A 64 1.17 9.55 6.86
N LYS A 65 1.84 9.41 8.02
CA LYS A 65 3.32 9.49 8.07
C LYS A 65 3.97 8.37 7.25
N LEU A 66 3.51 7.13 7.41
CA LEU A 66 4.03 6.00 6.64
C LEU A 66 3.73 6.16 5.15
N LYS A 67 2.55 6.68 4.78
CA LYS A 67 2.17 7.00 3.39
C LYS A 67 3.15 7.96 2.76
N TYR A 68 3.53 9.04 3.46
CA TYR A 68 4.56 9.97 3.01
C TYR A 68 5.92 9.29 2.80
N ILE A 69 6.34 8.44 3.73
CA ILE A 69 7.61 7.68 3.60
C ILE A 69 7.57 6.76 2.37
N VAL A 70 6.47 6.04 2.16
CA VAL A 70 6.28 5.17 0.98
C VAL A 70 6.28 5.99 -0.30
N ALA A 71 5.64 7.15 -0.33
CA ALA A 71 5.65 8.06 -1.48
C ALA A 71 7.07 8.56 -1.80
N LYS A 72 7.88 8.89 -0.79
CA LYS A 72 9.30 9.23 -0.99
C LYS A 72 10.14 8.06 -1.47
N ASP A 73 9.86 6.84 -1.02
CA ASP A 73 10.53 5.64 -1.55
C ASP A 73 10.16 5.40 -3.02
N LEU A 74 8.89 5.61 -3.40
CA LEU A 74 8.45 5.55 -4.80
C LEU A 74 9.15 6.61 -5.66
N GLN A 75 9.18 7.87 -5.21
CA GLN A 75 9.89 8.95 -5.90
C GLN A 75 11.37 8.60 -6.08
N ARG A 76 12.03 8.09 -5.04
CA ARG A 76 13.45 7.70 -5.12
C ARG A 76 13.69 6.56 -6.11
N ARG A 77 12.78 5.58 -6.19
CA ARG A 77 12.93 4.40 -7.06
C ARG A 77 12.59 4.71 -8.52
N TYR A 78 11.58 5.55 -8.73
CA TYR A 78 10.92 5.70 -10.03
C TYR A 78 10.88 7.12 -10.59
N GLY A 79 11.25 8.15 -9.80
CA GLY A 79 11.27 9.56 -10.22
C GLY A 79 12.06 9.79 -11.50
N ARG A 80 13.27 9.23 -11.60
CA ARG A 80 14.10 9.26 -12.82
C ARG A 80 13.44 8.74 -14.10
N PHE A 81 12.35 7.98 -14.00
CA PHE A 81 11.60 7.49 -15.17
C PHE A 81 10.34 8.30 -15.44
N SER A 82 9.83 9.04 -14.45
CA SER A 82 8.57 9.78 -14.51
C SER A 82 8.73 11.06 -15.33
N LYS A 83 7.85 11.24 -16.32
CA LYS A 83 7.78 12.48 -17.11
C LYS A 83 7.41 13.67 -16.23
N GLN A 84 6.54 13.49 -15.25
CA GLN A 84 6.18 14.55 -14.31
C GLN A 84 7.33 14.96 -13.38
N ASP A 85 8.27 14.06 -13.10
CA ASP A 85 9.49 14.38 -12.33
C ASP A 85 10.65 14.87 -13.21
N GLU A 86 10.56 14.90 -14.54
CA GLU A 86 11.67 15.22 -15.45
C GLU A 86 12.41 16.52 -15.05
N LYS A 87 11.67 17.61 -14.82
CA LYS A 87 12.26 18.90 -14.38
C LYS A 87 12.88 18.81 -12.98
N ARG A 88 12.25 18.04 -12.10
CA ARG A 88 12.73 17.86 -10.72
C ARG A 88 14.05 17.08 -10.72
N GLU A 89 14.13 16.02 -11.49
CA GLU A 89 15.32 15.18 -11.62
C GLU A 89 16.46 15.93 -12.31
N ALA A 90 16.18 16.75 -13.33
CA ALA A 90 17.19 17.61 -13.96
C ALA A 90 17.86 18.56 -12.94
N VAL A 91 17.07 19.13 -12.02
CA VAL A 91 17.61 19.96 -10.92
C VAL A 91 18.42 19.12 -9.93
N LEU A 92 17.90 17.95 -9.52
CA LEU A 92 18.61 17.05 -8.58
C LEU A 92 19.93 16.50 -9.15
N ASN A 93 20.01 16.32 -10.47
CA ASN A 93 21.20 15.87 -11.17
C ASN A 93 22.18 17.01 -11.48
N GLY A 94 21.82 18.26 -11.20
CA GLY A 94 22.65 19.43 -11.52
C GLY A 94 22.70 19.77 -13.01
N GLU A 95 21.73 19.32 -13.80
CA GLU A 95 21.60 19.65 -15.22
C GLU A 95 20.98 21.03 -15.42
N VAL A 96 20.15 21.47 -14.46
CA VAL A 96 19.45 22.76 -14.46
C VAL A 96 19.58 23.40 -13.08
N ASP A 97 20.01 24.65 -13.02
CA ASP A 97 19.96 25.45 -11.80
C ASP A 97 18.53 25.96 -11.58
N ALA A 98 18.02 25.81 -10.35
CA ALA A 98 16.73 26.34 -9.94
C ALA A 98 16.80 26.81 -8.48
N ASP A 99 16.18 27.95 -8.20
CA ASP A 99 16.11 28.50 -6.84
C ASP A 99 15.31 27.59 -5.90
N GLU A 100 14.30 26.89 -6.43
CA GLU A 100 13.46 25.94 -5.71
C GLU A 100 13.34 24.62 -6.48
N LEU A 101 13.25 23.52 -5.74
CA LEU A 101 13.11 22.20 -6.32
C LEU A 101 11.69 21.99 -6.86
N PRO A 102 11.49 21.72 -8.17
CA PRO A 102 10.16 21.51 -8.75
C PRO A 102 9.38 20.41 -8.01
N VAL A 103 8.08 20.61 -7.79
CA VAL A 103 7.23 19.69 -7.01
C VAL A 103 7.32 18.26 -7.54
N GLY A 104 7.26 18.09 -8.87
CA GLY A 104 7.29 16.79 -9.52
C GLY A 104 5.95 16.06 -9.45
N ARG A 105 5.98 14.73 -9.58
CA ARG A 105 4.80 13.87 -9.48
C ARG A 105 4.29 13.79 -8.04
N ASP A 106 2.97 13.80 -7.88
CA ASP A 106 2.30 13.54 -6.60
C ASP A 106 2.27 12.03 -6.30
N TRP A 107 3.39 11.52 -5.78
CA TRP A 107 3.55 10.10 -5.44
C TRP A 107 2.65 9.64 -4.29
N GLU A 108 2.12 10.54 -3.45
CA GLU A 108 1.20 10.15 -2.37
C GLU A 108 -0.14 9.68 -2.90
N LYS A 109 -0.60 10.19 -4.05
CA LYS A 109 -1.82 9.68 -4.72
C LYS A 109 -1.68 8.25 -5.23
N GLU A 110 -0.44 7.79 -5.41
CA GLU A 110 -0.13 6.43 -5.85
C GLU A 110 -0.01 5.43 -4.70
N VAL A 111 -0.28 5.87 -3.46
CA VAL A 111 -0.18 5.03 -2.26
C VAL A 111 -1.57 4.76 -1.68
N LEU A 112 -1.88 3.47 -1.54
CA LEU A 112 -3.09 2.95 -0.92
C LEU A 112 -2.83 2.69 0.56
N VAL A 113 -3.85 2.96 1.38
CA VAL A 113 -3.82 2.77 2.83
C VAL A 113 -5.10 2.06 3.25
N GLY A 114 -4.98 0.89 3.87
CA GLY A 114 -6.18 0.13 4.23
C GLY A 114 -5.92 -1.22 4.87
N VAL A 115 -6.99 -1.96 5.10
CA VAL A 115 -6.97 -3.30 5.70
C VAL A 115 -7.72 -4.28 4.82
N HIS A 116 -7.49 -5.57 5.03
CA HIS A 116 -8.31 -6.60 4.42
C HIS A 116 -9.61 -6.82 5.20
N ALA A 117 -10.73 -6.97 4.50
CA ALA A 117 -12.03 -7.33 5.09
C ALA A 117 -12.05 -8.72 5.76
N GLY A 118 -11.06 -9.56 5.45
CA GLY A 118 -10.74 -10.80 6.16
C GLY A 118 -9.22 -10.93 6.30
N PRO A 119 -8.60 -10.46 7.39
CA PRO A 119 -7.15 -10.48 7.57
C PRO A 119 -6.57 -11.89 7.48
N SER A 120 -5.41 -12.03 6.84
CA SER A 120 -4.70 -13.31 6.73
C SER A 120 -3.75 -13.59 7.90
N MET A 121 -3.47 -12.57 8.72
CA MET A 121 -2.65 -12.67 9.93
C MET A 121 -3.47 -12.20 11.12
N ASN A 122 -3.20 -12.79 12.30
CA ASN A 122 -3.93 -12.48 13.53
C ASN A 122 -3.65 -11.06 14.05
N HIS A 123 -2.44 -10.55 13.82
CA HIS A 123 -2.10 -9.22 14.32
C HIS A 123 -2.75 -8.16 13.45
N LEU A 124 -3.37 -7.14 14.04
CA LEU A 124 -3.85 -5.97 13.31
C LEU A 124 -2.69 -5.34 12.53
N HIS A 125 -2.89 -5.14 11.23
CA HIS A 125 -1.93 -4.49 10.35
C HIS A 125 -2.67 -3.66 9.31
N VAL A 126 -2.24 -2.41 9.15
CA VAL A 126 -2.68 -1.54 8.05
C VAL A 126 -1.65 -1.66 6.94
N HIS A 127 -2.11 -2.02 5.75
CA HIS A 127 -1.31 -2.03 4.55
C HIS A 127 -1.10 -0.61 4.05
N VAL A 128 0.16 -0.25 3.80
CA VAL A 128 0.53 0.99 3.10
C VAL A 128 1.43 0.59 1.94
N LEU A 129 0.89 0.68 0.72
CA LEU A 129 1.49 0.11 -0.48
C LEU A 129 1.22 0.93 -1.72
N SER A 130 2.07 0.80 -2.72
CA SER A 130 1.87 1.43 -4.02
C SER A 130 0.72 0.80 -4.81
N ALA A 131 0.07 1.58 -5.66
CA ALA A 131 -1.10 1.15 -6.42
C ALA A 131 -0.78 0.14 -7.54
N ASP A 132 0.49 -0.08 -7.89
CA ASP A 132 0.87 -0.84 -9.08
C ASP A 132 0.47 -2.33 -9.07
N ARG A 133 0.32 -2.94 -7.89
CA ARG A 133 0.02 -4.39 -7.73
C ARG A 133 0.97 -5.30 -8.52
N TYR A 134 2.18 -4.82 -8.77
CA TYR A 134 3.22 -5.48 -9.53
C TYR A 134 4.32 -5.97 -8.59
N SER A 135 4.41 -7.29 -8.44
CA SER A 135 5.47 -7.94 -7.66
C SER A 135 5.58 -9.42 -8.01
N GLU A 136 6.78 -9.97 -7.88
CA GLU A 136 7.01 -11.40 -8.03
C GLU A 136 6.24 -12.24 -7.00
N CYS A 137 5.94 -11.69 -5.82
CA CYS A 137 5.18 -12.37 -4.75
C CYS A 137 3.66 -12.41 -5.02
N VAL A 138 3.17 -11.75 -6.06
CA VAL A 138 1.80 -11.89 -6.56
C VAL A 138 1.73 -13.22 -7.34
N LYS A 139 1.50 -14.31 -6.59
CA LYS A 139 1.54 -15.70 -7.08
C LYS A 139 0.20 -16.28 -7.54
N HIS A 140 -0.93 -15.77 -7.05
CA HIS A 140 -2.25 -16.28 -7.43
C HIS A 140 -3.34 -15.21 -7.35
N ARG A 141 -4.50 -15.51 -7.95
CA ARG A 141 -5.67 -14.61 -8.04
C ARG A 141 -6.06 -13.98 -6.71
N LYS A 142 -6.10 -14.77 -5.64
CA LYS A 142 -6.45 -14.24 -4.30
C LYS A 142 -5.48 -13.15 -3.81
N HIS A 143 -4.18 -13.26 -4.10
CA HIS A 143 -3.21 -12.22 -3.73
C HIS A 143 -3.44 -10.92 -4.51
N TYR A 144 -3.91 -11.01 -5.75
CA TYR A 144 -4.20 -9.84 -6.54
C TYR A 144 -5.54 -9.21 -6.13
N ASN A 145 -6.60 -10.01 -6.13
CA ASN A 145 -7.94 -9.55 -5.79
C ASN A 145 -8.01 -8.98 -4.37
N SER A 146 -7.19 -9.45 -3.42
CA SER A 146 -7.18 -8.89 -2.06
C SER A 146 -6.79 -7.41 -2.01
N PHE A 147 -6.12 -6.87 -3.02
CA PHE A 147 -5.73 -5.45 -3.12
C PHE A 147 -6.35 -4.71 -4.32
N ALA A 148 -7.01 -5.43 -5.23
CA ALA A 148 -7.59 -4.89 -6.47
C ALA A 148 -9.12 -4.92 -6.50
N THR A 149 -9.76 -5.20 -5.36
CA THR A 149 -11.22 -5.25 -5.20
C THR A 149 -11.60 -4.68 -3.83
N ASP A 150 -12.90 -4.52 -3.58
CA ASP A 150 -13.45 -4.03 -2.30
C ASP A 150 -13.11 -4.92 -1.09
N PHE A 151 -12.44 -6.06 -1.30
CA PHE A 151 -11.82 -6.81 -0.21
C PHE A 151 -10.77 -5.98 0.53
N PHE A 152 -10.11 -5.05 -0.16
CA PHE A 152 -9.29 -4.00 0.44
C PHE A 152 -10.19 -2.86 0.88
N VAL A 153 -10.23 -2.57 2.17
CA VAL A 153 -11.02 -1.49 2.77
C VAL A 153 -10.08 -0.34 3.07
N GLY A 154 -10.31 0.80 2.42
CA GLY A 154 -9.58 2.03 2.66
C GLY A 154 -9.72 2.48 4.12
N LEU A 155 -8.63 2.97 4.71
CA LEU A 155 -8.66 3.41 6.11
C LEU A 155 -9.59 4.62 6.33
N GLU A 156 -9.78 5.42 5.28
CA GLU A 156 -10.73 6.53 5.19
C GLU A 156 -12.20 6.08 5.20
N GLU A 157 -12.49 4.84 4.80
CA GLU A 157 -13.87 4.31 4.75
C GLU A 157 -14.40 3.95 6.15
N PHE A 158 -13.53 3.82 7.16
CA PHE A 158 -13.95 3.45 8.51
C PHE A 158 -14.62 4.62 9.27
N PRO A 159 -15.58 4.33 10.17
CA PRO A 159 -16.06 3.00 10.54
C PRO A 159 -16.98 2.39 9.45
N VAL A 160 -16.84 1.08 9.22
CA VAL A 160 -17.73 0.31 8.34
C VAL A 160 -18.53 -0.69 9.17
N THR A 161 -19.66 -1.18 8.65
CA THR A 161 -20.50 -2.16 9.33
C THR A 161 -20.03 -3.61 9.09
N GLU A 162 -20.43 -4.54 9.96
CA GLU A 162 -20.19 -5.98 9.77
C GLU A 162 -20.85 -6.51 8.49
N GLU A 163 -22.01 -5.97 8.11
CA GLU A 163 -22.69 -6.37 6.87
C GLU A 163 -21.86 -5.98 5.64
N GLU A 164 -21.30 -4.76 5.61
CA GLU A 164 -20.41 -4.31 4.54
C GLU A 164 -19.15 -5.16 4.47
N MET A 165 -18.51 -5.43 5.61
CA MET A 165 -17.34 -6.32 5.70
C MET A 165 -17.65 -7.72 5.16
N ARG A 166 -18.80 -8.29 5.54
CA ARG A 166 -19.24 -9.60 5.05
C ARG A 166 -19.46 -9.62 3.54
N ARG A 167 -20.06 -8.58 2.97
CA ARG A 167 -20.25 -8.45 1.52
C ARG A 167 -18.90 -8.40 0.80
N ARG A 168 -17.96 -7.60 1.29
CA ARG A 168 -16.60 -7.46 0.74
C ARG A 168 -15.80 -8.76 0.77
N ARG A 169 -15.96 -9.61 1.79
CA ARG A 169 -15.30 -10.93 1.84
C ARG A 169 -15.66 -11.86 0.67
N SER A 170 -16.81 -11.66 0.04
CA SER A 170 -17.27 -12.52 -1.06
C SER A 170 -16.57 -12.24 -2.41
N VAL A 171 -15.96 -11.07 -2.58
CA VAL A 171 -15.45 -10.59 -3.87
C VAL A 171 -14.10 -11.19 -4.27
N LEU A 172 -13.39 -11.84 -3.34
CA LEU A 172 -12.10 -12.50 -3.57
C LEU A 172 -12.11 -13.54 -4.70
N LYS A 173 -13.25 -14.19 -4.94
CA LYS A 173 -13.41 -15.26 -5.95
C LYS A 173 -13.81 -14.74 -7.32
N GLN A 174 -14.02 -13.44 -7.47
CA GLN A 174 -14.42 -12.84 -8.74
C GLN A 174 -13.31 -12.94 -9.81
N ASP A 175 -13.70 -12.63 -11.03
CA ASP A 175 -12.80 -12.44 -12.15
C ASP A 175 -11.67 -11.46 -11.80
N VAL A 176 -10.47 -11.73 -12.31
CA VAL A 176 -9.36 -10.78 -12.19
C VAL A 176 -9.49 -9.69 -13.25
N LYS A 177 -9.66 -8.45 -12.80
CA LYS A 177 -9.72 -7.25 -13.65
C LYS A 177 -8.51 -6.37 -13.38
N CYS A 178 -7.94 -5.75 -14.41
CA CYS A 178 -6.85 -4.80 -14.22
C CYS A 178 -7.31 -3.60 -13.39
N TRP A 179 -6.53 -3.27 -12.36
CA TRP A 179 -6.77 -2.12 -11.47
C TRP A 179 -6.71 -0.78 -12.20
N ARG A 180 -5.95 -0.69 -13.30
CA ARG A 180 -5.69 0.55 -14.04
C ARG A 180 -6.63 0.72 -15.23
N CYS A 181 -6.66 -0.22 -16.17
CA CYS A 181 -7.47 -0.11 -17.39
C CYS A 181 -8.84 -0.81 -17.32
N GLY A 182 -9.13 -1.57 -16.25
CA GLY A 182 -10.40 -2.29 -16.09
C GLY A 182 -10.56 -3.54 -16.95
N GLN A 183 -9.57 -3.90 -17.79
CA GLN A 183 -9.65 -5.09 -18.65
C GLN A 183 -9.88 -6.36 -17.82
N ASN A 184 -10.88 -7.15 -18.21
CA ASN A 184 -11.23 -8.40 -17.53
C ASN A 184 -10.43 -9.59 -18.12
N PHE A 185 -9.73 -10.32 -17.26
CA PHE A 185 -8.96 -11.53 -17.61
C PHE A 185 -9.64 -12.83 -17.15
N GLY A 186 -10.82 -12.76 -16.53
CA GLY A 186 -11.58 -13.89 -16.01
C GLY A 186 -10.77 -14.68 -15.00
N ASN A 187 -10.45 -15.93 -15.31
CA ASN A 187 -9.60 -16.80 -14.50
C ASN A 187 -8.13 -16.84 -14.97
N LYS A 188 -7.76 -16.11 -16.04
CA LYS A 188 -6.46 -16.20 -16.73
C LYS A 188 -5.37 -15.37 -16.03
N PHE A 189 -5.00 -15.79 -14.82
CA PHE A 189 -4.04 -15.06 -13.98
C PHE A 189 -2.65 -14.85 -14.62
N LYS A 190 -2.17 -15.80 -15.43
CA LYS A 190 -0.90 -15.64 -16.16
C LYS A 190 -0.95 -14.44 -17.11
N LYS A 191 -2.04 -14.29 -17.88
CA LYS A 191 -2.24 -13.15 -18.78
C LYS A 191 -2.35 -11.83 -18.02
N LEU A 192 -3.01 -11.83 -16.86
CA LEU A 192 -3.02 -10.66 -15.99
C LEU A 192 -1.61 -10.27 -15.54
N LYS A 193 -0.77 -11.22 -15.12
CA LYS A 193 0.61 -10.91 -14.70
C LYS A 193 1.44 -10.31 -15.82
N GLU A 194 1.33 -10.84 -17.04
CA GLU A 194 1.98 -10.29 -18.23
C GLU A 194 1.50 -8.84 -18.48
N HIS A 195 0.20 -8.61 -18.37
CA HIS A 195 -0.39 -7.28 -18.51
C HIS A 195 0.05 -6.30 -17.41
N LEU A 196 0.12 -6.73 -16.14
CA LEU A 196 0.58 -5.90 -15.02
C LEU A 196 2.03 -5.44 -15.21
N ALA A 197 2.88 -6.22 -15.87
CA ALA A 197 4.23 -5.79 -16.21
C ALA A 197 4.21 -4.60 -17.18
N LEU A 198 3.34 -4.64 -18.19
CA LEU A 198 3.17 -3.53 -19.13
C LEU A 198 2.58 -2.30 -18.46
N GLU A 199 1.56 -2.49 -17.61
CA GLU A 199 0.94 -1.41 -16.84
C GLU A 199 1.93 -0.75 -15.89
N PHE A 200 2.79 -1.53 -15.22
CA PHE A 200 3.83 -1.01 -14.34
C PHE A 200 4.88 -0.19 -15.10
N GLU A 201 5.34 -0.69 -16.26
CA GLU A 201 6.29 0.04 -17.11
C GLU A 201 5.72 1.35 -17.66
N ALA A 202 4.41 1.39 -17.93
CA ALA A 202 3.73 2.61 -18.34
C ALA A 202 3.54 3.57 -17.16
N TRP A 203 3.02 3.06 -16.04
CA TRP A 203 2.72 3.83 -14.83
C TRP A 203 3.95 4.54 -14.26
N LYS A 204 5.11 3.87 -14.18
CA LYS A 204 6.32 4.50 -13.63
C LYS A 204 6.88 5.64 -14.51
N LYS A 205 6.42 5.74 -15.77
CA LYS A 205 6.86 6.76 -16.74
C LYS A 205 5.92 7.96 -16.84
N GLU A 206 4.74 7.88 -16.23
CA GLU A 206 3.86 9.05 -16.07
C GLU A 206 4.53 10.10 -15.21
#